data_AF-A0A7W8JT43-F1
#
_entry.id   AF-A0A7W8JT43-F1
#
_cell.length_a   1.000
_cell.length_b   1.000
_cell.length_c   1.000
_cell.angle_alpha   90.00
_cell.angle_beta   90.00
_cell.angle_gamma   90.00
#
_symmetry.space_group_name_H-M   'P 1'
#
loop_
_entity.id
_entity.type
_entity.pdbx_description
1 polymer ?
#
loop_
_entity_poly.entity_id
_entity_poly.type
_entity_poly.pdbx_seq_one_letter_code
_entity_poly.pdbx_strand_id
1 'polypeptide(L)' 'MNENTTVSRCDATSCRFNSDHKCTAGQIEVSMSADMAQCLTFSPSSDAQGKQPSAQQ' A
#
# COMPACT_ATOMS: atom_id res chain seq x y z
N MET A 1 17.06 -19.10 5.86
CA MET A 1 16.84 -18.11 4.79
C MET A 1 15.55 -17.41 5.16
N ASN A 2 15.65 -16.27 5.83
CA ASN A 2 14.51 -15.53 6.35
C ASN A 2 14.64 -14.13 5.75
N GLU A 3 14.48 -14.06 4.44
CA GLU A 3 14.49 -12.81 3.71
C GLU A 3 13.16 -12.12 4.01
N ASN A 4 13.15 -11.34 5.09
CA ASN A 4 12.18 -10.28 5.30
C ASN A 4 12.18 -9.45 4.00
N THR A 5 11.16 -9.64 3.17
CA THR A 5 11.00 -8.95 1.89
C THR A 5 10.66 -7.51 2.18
N THR A 6 11.68 -6.73 2.50
CA THR A 6 11.55 -5.30 2.73
C THR A 6 11.49 -4.64 1.36
N VAL A 7 10.46 -3.82 1.14
CA VAL A 7 10.31 -3.07 -0.11
C VAL A 7 11.51 -2.15 -0.28
N SER A 8 12.33 -2.40 -1.31
CA SER A 8 13.59 -1.65 -1.53
C SER A 8 13.35 -0.20 -1.97
N ARG A 9 12.20 0.09 -2.59
CA ARG A 9 11.78 1.44 -2.99
C ARG A 9 10.26 1.52 -3.11
N CYS A 10 9.67 2.52 -2.47
CA CYS A 10 8.24 2.79 -2.46
C CYS A 10 7.97 4.24 -2.87
N ASP A 11 7.45 4.44 -4.09
CA ASP A 11 7.11 5.77 -4.61
C ASP A 11 5.72 6.26 -4.14
N ALA A 12 4.98 5.44 -3.37
CA ALA A 12 3.72 5.85 -2.76
C ALA A 12 3.98 6.74 -1.53
N THR A 13 4.41 7.97 -1.76
CA THR A 13 4.75 8.95 -0.72
C THR A 13 3.57 9.29 0.19
N SER A 14 2.34 9.05 -0.27
CA SER A 14 1.10 9.17 0.50
C SER A 14 0.82 8.00 1.46
N CYS A 15 1.55 6.89 1.37
CA CYS A 15 1.29 5.72 2.22
C CYS A 15 1.82 5.96 3.65
N ARG A 16 0.98 5.74 4.67
CA ARG A 16 1.36 5.90 6.09
C ARG A 16 2.52 5.00 6.53
N PHE A 17 2.71 3.87 5.86
CA PHE A 17 3.79 2.94 6.15
C PHE A 17 5.07 3.25 5.36
N ASN A 18 5.06 4.29 4.53
CA ASN A 18 6.23 4.68 3.76
C ASN A 18 7.15 5.56 4.61
N SER A 19 8.29 4.99 5.04
CA SER A 19 9.33 5.69 5.77
C SER A 19 10.58 5.76 4.90
N ASP A 20 11.04 6.97 4.55
CA ASP A 20 12.24 7.17 3.71
C ASP A 20 12.19 6.38 2.39
N HIS A 21 11.04 6.42 1.70
CA HIS A 21 10.78 5.63 0.49
C HIS A 21 10.92 4.10 0.67
N LYS A 22 10.76 3.60 1.89
CA LYS A 22 10.75 2.17 2.24
C LYS A 22 9.44 1.86 2.96
N CYS A 23 8.59 1.05 2.33
CA CYS A 23 7.36 0.60 2.96
C CYS A 23 7.69 -0.40 4.07
N THR A 24 7.29 -0.10 5.29
CA THR A 24 7.59 -0.91 6.49
C THR A 24 6.43 -1.81 6.92
N ALA A 25 5.41 -1.97 6.08
CA ALA A 25 4.31 -2.88 6.33
C ALA A 25 4.84 -4.32 6.48
N GLY A 26 4.64 -4.92 7.65
CA GLY A 26 5.15 -6.27 7.97
C GLY A 26 4.44 -7.42 7.24
N GLN A 27 3.33 -7.13 6.56
CA GLN A 27 2.56 -8.07 5.77
C GLN A 27 1.82 -7.31 4.68
N ILE A 28 1.60 -7.97 3.53
CA ILE A 28 0.72 -7.48 2.46
C ILE A 28 -0.55 -8.35 2.46
N GLU A 29 -1.70 -7.71 2.55
CA GLU A 29 -3.01 -8.31 2.40
C GLU A 29 -3.64 -7.84 1.08
N VAL A 30 -4.09 -8.80 0.29
CA VAL A 30 -4.73 -8.56 -1.01
C VAL A 30 -6.08 -9.26 -1.00
N SER A 31 -7.12 -8.55 -1.42
CA SER A 31 -8.43 -9.13 -1.69
C SER A 31 -8.77 -9.00 -3.17
N MET A 32 -9.71 -9.83 -3.62
CA MET A 32 -10.35 -9.64 -4.91
C MET A 32 -11.67 -8.92 -4.70
N SER A 33 -11.91 -7.86 -5.44
CA SER A 33 -13.22 -7.19 -5.53
C SER A 33 -13.60 -7.10 -7.00
N ALA A 34 -14.76 -7.68 -7.34
CA ALA A 34 -15.13 -7.96 -8.72
C ALA A 34 -13.98 -8.68 -9.45
N ASP A 35 -13.47 -8.09 -10.53
CA ASP A 35 -12.36 -8.62 -11.35
C ASP A 35 -11.02 -7.93 -11.06
N MET A 36 -10.90 -7.20 -9.94
CA MET A 36 -9.70 -6.42 -9.60
C MET A 36 -9.12 -6.82 -8.24
N ALA A 37 -7.81 -7.02 -8.20
CA ALA A 37 -7.06 -7.19 -6.96
C ALA A 37 -6.92 -5.83 -6.24
N GLN A 38 -7.25 -5.80 -4.96
CA GLN A 38 -7.11 -4.63 -4.08
C GLN A 38 -6.08 -4.92 -3.00
N CYS A 39 -5.11 -4.02 -2.85
CA CYS A 39 -4.15 -4.06 -1.74
C CYS A 39 -4.76 -3.42 -0.50
N LEU A 40 -5.18 -4.24 0.46
CA LEU A 40 -5.86 -3.79 1.68
C LEU A 40 -4.89 -3.20 2.70
N THR A 41 -3.61 -3.56 2.64
CA THR A 41 -2.57 -2.96 3.49
C THR A 41 -2.26 -1.51 3.10
N PHE A 42 -2.61 -1.08 1.89
CA PHE A 42 -2.37 0.29 1.48
C PHE A 42 -3.23 1.26 2.33
N SER A 43 -2.57 2.11 3.13
CA SER A 43 -3.23 3.09 4.00
C SER A 43 -2.75 4.50 3.65
N PRO A 44 -3.58 5.34 3.01
CA PRO A 44 -3.21 6.72 2.71
C PRO A 44 -3.15 7.58 3.99
N SER A 45 -2.19 8.49 4.04
CA SER A 45 -2.12 9.55 5.04
C SER A 45 -3.31 10.49 4.88
N SER A 46 -3.75 11.15 5.95
CA SER A 46 -4.97 11.99 5.95
C SER A 46 -4.86 13.12 4.93
N ASP A 47 -3.65 13.65 4.78
CA ASP A 47 -3.20 14.64 3.80
C ASP A 47 -3.23 14.15 2.34
N ALA A 48 -3.32 12.84 2.11
CA ALA A 48 -3.42 12.23 0.79
C ALA A 48 -4.85 11.85 0.38
N GLN A 49 -5.86 12.29 1.14
CA GLN A 49 -7.29 12.17 0.81
C GLN A 49 -7.65 13.02 -0.42
N GLY A 50 -7.11 12.66 -1.58
CA GLY A 50 -7.39 13.31 -2.86
C GLY A 50 -7.41 12.37 -4.07
N LYS A 51 -6.95 11.12 -3.90
CA LYS A 51 -7.12 10.04 -4.88
C LYS A 51 -6.97 8.71 -4.16
N GLN A 52 -8.03 8.29 -3.46
CA GLN A 52 -8.35 6.88 -3.55
C GLN A 52 -8.61 6.63 -5.04
N PRO A 53 -7.94 5.70 -5.74
CA PRO A 53 -8.55 5.14 -6.93
C PRO A 53 -9.83 4.53 -6.41
N SER A 54 -10.93 5.27 -6.57
CA SER A 54 -12.27 4.77 -6.43
C SER A 54 -12.37 3.61 -7.42
N ALA A 55 -12.02 2.40 -6.97
CA ALA A 55 -12.68 1.20 -7.44
C ALA A 55 -14.11 1.24 -6.87
N GLN A 56 -14.88 2.21 -7.36
CA GLN A 56 -16.32 2.31 -7.20
C GLN A 56 -16.83 2.48 -8.63
N GLN A 57 -17.13 1.36 -9.29
CA GLN A 57 -18.45 0.99 -9.80
C GLN A 57 -18.46 -0.52 -10.04
#